data_AF-A0A1I7GZS0-F1
#
_entry.id   AF-A0A1I7GZS0-F1
#
_cell.length_a   1.000
_cell.length_b   1.000
_cell.length_c   1.000
_cell.angle_alpha   90.00
_cell.angle_beta   90.00
_cell.angle_gamma   90.00
#
_symmetry.space_group_name_H-M   'P 1'
#
loop_
_entity.id
_entity.type
_entity.pdbx_description
1 polymer ?
#
loop_
_entity_poly.entity_id
_entity_poly.type
_entity_poly.pdbx_seq_one_letter_code
_entity_poly.pdbx_strand_id
1 'polypeptide(L)'
;MFAFDTLKLARDLRENAAFSSEQAEGLAAAISSAVQDNVPAKSETAAEFAAVRSEIAVLRTDMKMEFAALRAEASAFQKDVKNEFAAIRAESSAHQKDVRNEFAAIRAESSAHQKDVGNEFAAIRAESSANQKDVRNEFAAIRSEMKLLEQRMTIKLGAMLAAFAGILIAAMRFMVH
;
A
#
# COMPACT_ATOMS: atom_id res chain seq x y z
N MET A 1 22.14 -63.98 -36.66
CA MET A 1 22.97 -63.99 -37.87
C MET A 1 22.07 -64.47 -38.99
N PHE A 2 21.72 -63.60 -39.93
CA PHE A 2 21.13 -64.10 -41.18
C PHE A 2 22.23 -64.89 -41.87
N ALA A 3 22.05 -66.20 -42.01
CA ALA A 3 23.00 -67.03 -42.74
C ALA A 3 22.83 -66.72 -44.23
N PHE A 4 23.71 -65.89 -44.77
CA PHE A 4 23.78 -65.69 -46.21
C PHE A 4 24.38 -66.95 -46.83
N ASP A 5 23.59 -67.66 -47.63
CA ASP A 5 24.01 -68.93 -48.24
C ASP A 5 24.85 -68.64 -49.49
N THR A 6 26.14 -68.36 -49.25
CA THR A 6 27.12 -68.00 -50.29
C THR A 6 27.28 -69.13 -51.32
N LEU A 7 27.12 -70.39 -50.89
CA LEU A 7 27.22 -71.56 -51.77
C LEU A 7 26.02 -71.69 -52.70
N LYS A 8 24.81 -71.46 -52.18
CA LYS A 8 23.60 -71.44 -52.99
C LYS A 8 23.63 -70.29 -54.01
N LEU A 9 24.08 -69.11 -53.61
CA LEU A 9 24.21 -67.97 -54.53
C LEU A 9 25.26 -68.20 -55.62
N ALA A 10 26.43 -68.75 -55.27
CA ALA A 10 27.47 -69.09 -56.26
C ALA A 10 26.98 -70.14 -57.27
N ARG A 11 26.18 -71.13 -56.83
CA ARG A 11 25.55 -72.12 -57.72
C ARG A 11 24.54 -71.47 -58.66
N ASP A 12 23.67 -70.62 -58.16
CA ASP A 12 22.68 -69.91 -58.99
C ASP A 12 23.34 -69.01 -60.06
N LEU A 13 24.42 -68.30 -59.70
CA LEU A 13 25.15 -67.45 -60.66
C LEU A 13 25.81 -68.26 -61.78
N ARG A 14 26.26 -69.49 -61.47
CA ARG A 14 26.84 -70.41 -62.46
C ARG A 14 25.79 -71.02 -63.37
N GLU A 15 24.70 -71.50 -62.79
CA GLU A 15 23.67 -72.27 -63.50
C GLU A 15 22.72 -71.36 -64.28
N ASN A 16 22.37 -70.20 -63.72
CA ASN A 16 21.32 -69.33 -64.26
C ASN A 16 21.83 -68.00 -64.85
N ALA A 17 23.09 -67.61 -64.60
CA ALA A 17 23.64 -66.34 -65.08
C ALA A 17 24.93 -66.46 -65.94
N ALA A 18 25.39 -67.68 -66.25
CA ALA A 18 26.55 -67.99 -67.10
C ALA A 18 27.91 -67.46 -66.59
N PHE A 19 28.07 -67.27 -65.27
CA PHE A 19 29.35 -66.88 -64.68
C PHE A 19 30.33 -68.08 -64.61
N SER A 20 31.64 -67.83 -64.75
CA SER A 20 32.66 -68.85 -64.46
C SER A 20 32.69 -69.21 -62.97
N SER A 21 33.32 -70.33 -62.58
CA SER A 21 33.43 -70.72 -61.15
C SER A 21 34.02 -69.60 -60.31
N GLU A 22 35.15 -69.06 -60.78
CA GLU A 22 35.91 -68.03 -60.06
C GLU A 22 35.12 -66.72 -59.97
N GLN A 23 34.40 -66.34 -61.02
CA GLN A 23 33.57 -65.14 -61.03
C GLN A 23 32.35 -65.27 -60.11
N ALA A 24 31.69 -66.44 -60.11
CA ALA A 24 30.53 -66.69 -59.27
C ALA A 24 30.91 -66.76 -57.78
N GLU A 25 32.03 -67.42 -57.45
CA GLU A 25 32.55 -67.49 -56.08
C GLU A 25 33.05 -66.13 -55.58
N GLY A 26 33.79 -65.39 -56.41
CA GLY A 26 34.28 -64.05 -56.06
C GLY A 26 33.14 -63.04 -55.83
N LEU A 27 32.11 -63.05 -56.68
CA LEU A 27 30.94 -62.18 -56.53
C LEU A 27 30.09 -62.57 -55.31
N ALA A 28 29.83 -63.86 -55.11
CA ALA A 28 29.08 -64.32 -53.94
C ALA A 28 29.80 -64.00 -52.63
N ALA A 29 31.13 -64.13 -52.59
CA ALA A 29 31.95 -63.75 -51.44
C ALA A 29 31.93 -62.23 -51.20
N ALA A 30 32.07 -61.41 -52.25
CA ALA A 30 32.00 -59.95 -52.14
C ALA A 30 30.64 -59.47 -51.60
N ILE A 31 29.53 -60.05 -52.07
CA ILE A 31 28.19 -59.74 -51.58
C ILE A 31 28.00 -60.24 -50.14
N SER A 32 28.47 -61.44 -49.81
CA SER A 32 28.42 -61.97 -48.44
C SER A 32 29.16 -61.08 -47.45
N SER A 33 30.35 -60.58 -47.81
CA SER A 33 31.11 -59.62 -47.00
C SER A 33 30.35 -58.30 -46.85
N ALA A 34 29.92 -57.70 -47.97
CA ALA A 34 29.20 -56.43 -47.94
C ALA A 34 27.88 -56.49 -47.13
N VAL A 35 27.20 -57.64 -47.13
CA VAL A 35 25.99 -57.90 -46.32
C VAL A 35 26.34 -58.09 -44.84
N GLN A 36 27.43 -58.79 -44.52
CA GLN A 36 27.87 -58.97 -43.13
C GLN A 36 28.39 -57.66 -42.52
N ASP A 37 29.02 -56.80 -43.32
CA ASP A 37 29.59 -55.53 -42.85
C ASP A 37 28.53 -54.43 -42.68
N ASN A 38 27.41 -54.47 -43.42
CA ASN A 38 26.36 -53.43 -43.39
C ASN A 38 25.06 -53.85 -42.69
N VAL A 39 24.86 -55.13 -42.38
CA VAL A 39 23.68 -55.57 -41.63
C VAL A 39 24.06 -55.70 -40.16
N PRO A 40 23.50 -54.86 -39.27
CA PRO A 40 23.83 -54.92 -37.85
C PRO A 40 23.52 -56.30 -37.29
N ALA A 41 24.37 -56.77 -36.38
CA ALA A 41 24.19 -58.08 -35.80
C ALA A 41 22.86 -58.13 -35.03
N LYS A 42 22.21 -59.30 -35.02
CA LYS A 42 20.98 -59.52 -34.22
C LYS A 42 21.21 -59.19 -32.73
N SER A 43 22.43 -59.35 -32.24
CA SER A 43 22.84 -58.97 -30.88
C SER A 43 22.91 -57.46 -30.68
N GLU A 44 23.42 -56.70 -31.65
CA GLU A 44 23.52 -55.23 -31.59
C GLU A 44 22.13 -54.60 -31.60
N THR A 45 21.27 -55.01 -32.55
CA THR A 45 19.87 -54.57 -32.57
C THR A 45 19.13 -54.94 -31.28
N ALA A 46 19.34 -56.14 -30.74
CA ALA A 46 18.74 -56.53 -29.46
C ALA A 46 19.25 -55.69 -28.28
N ALA A 47 20.53 -55.29 -28.28
CA ALA A 47 21.12 -54.42 -27.28
C ALA A 47 20.55 -53.00 -27.37
N GLU A 48 20.43 -52.43 -28.57
CA GLU A 48 19.78 -51.13 -28.80
C GLU A 48 18.31 -51.15 -28.35
N PHE A 49 17.56 -52.19 -28.69
CA PHE A 49 16.18 -52.35 -28.21
C PHE A 49 16.10 -52.45 -26.67
N ALA A 50 17.09 -53.08 -26.02
CA ALA A 50 17.15 -53.14 -24.57
C ALA A 50 17.46 -51.76 -23.97
N ALA A 51 18.37 -51.00 -24.57
CA ALA A 51 18.70 -49.64 -24.17
C ALA A 51 17.49 -48.71 -24.28
N VAL A 52 16.79 -48.70 -25.43
CA VAL A 52 15.58 -47.90 -25.64
C VAL A 52 14.48 -48.27 -24.63
N ARG A 53 14.29 -49.57 -24.32
CA ARG A 53 13.34 -49.98 -23.27
C ARG A 53 13.73 -49.44 -21.89
N SER A 54 15.03 -49.41 -21.58
CA SER A 54 15.53 -48.84 -20.34
C SER A 54 15.27 -47.34 -20.28
N GLU A 55 15.59 -46.59 -21.35
CA GLU A 55 15.32 -45.15 -21.43
C GLU A 55 13.82 -44.82 -21.30
N ILE A 56 12.94 -45.60 -21.94
CA ILE A 56 11.49 -45.45 -21.80
C ILE A 56 11.06 -45.70 -20.34
N ALA A 57 11.66 -46.66 -19.64
CA ALA A 57 11.35 -46.94 -18.24
C ALA A 57 11.81 -45.79 -17.32
N VAL A 58 12.98 -45.22 -17.58
CA VAL A 58 13.49 -44.04 -16.87
C VAL A 58 12.57 -42.84 -17.13
N LEU A 59 12.29 -42.52 -18.38
CA LEU A 59 11.40 -41.40 -18.75
C LEU A 59 10.02 -41.54 -18.13
N ARG A 60 9.45 -42.76 -18.12
CA ARG A 60 8.16 -43.02 -17.46
C ARG A 60 8.22 -42.74 -15.95
N THR A 61 9.35 -43.03 -15.31
CA THR A 61 9.54 -42.78 -13.88
C THR A 61 9.69 -41.29 -13.62
N ASP A 62 10.52 -40.59 -14.40
CA ASP A 62 10.71 -39.14 -14.32
C ASP A 62 9.39 -38.39 -14.52
N MET A 63 8.64 -38.74 -15.57
CA MET A 63 7.32 -38.14 -15.82
C MET A 63 6.37 -38.34 -14.64
N LYS A 64 6.36 -39.52 -14.00
CA LYS A 64 5.53 -39.75 -12.80
C LYS A 64 5.95 -38.86 -11.63
N MET A 65 7.25 -38.67 -11.43
CA MET A 65 7.77 -37.80 -10.38
C MET A 65 7.42 -36.33 -10.65
N GLU A 66 7.63 -35.85 -11.87
CA GLU A 66 7.28 -34.49 -12.28
C GLU A 66 5.77 -34.22 -12.15
N PHE A 67 4.91 -35.15 -12.57
CA PHE A 67 3.46 -35.01 -12.37
C PHE A 67 3.04 -35.02 -10.90
N ALA A 68 3.77 -35.74 -10.03
CA ALA A 68 3.52 -35.73 -8.60
C ALA A 68 3.97 -34.39 -7.98
N ALA A 69 5.14 -33.89 -8.39
CA ALA A 69 5.66 -32.59 -7.96
C ALA A 69 4.72 -31.44 -8.38
N LEU A 70 4.29 -31.41 -9.64
CA LEU A 70 3.36 -30.41 -10.15
C LEU A 70 2.01 -30.44 -9.41
N ARG A 71 1.50 -31.62 -9.07
CA ARG A 71 0.29 -31.73 -8.24
C ARG A 71 0.48 -31.17 -6.84
N ALA A 72 1.64 -31.43 -6.23
CA ALA A 72 1.96 -30.89 -4.91
C ALA A 72 2.06 -29.36 -4.95
N GLU A 73 2.75 -28.81 -5.96
CA GLU A 73 2.88 -27.37 -6.16
C GLU A 73 1.52 -26.70 -6.42
N ALA A 74 0.69 -27.29 -7.30
CA ALA A 74 -0.65 -26.78 -7.56
C ALA A 74 -1.53 -26.77 -6.29
N SER A 75 -1.43 -27.81 -5.45
CA SER A 75 -2.13 -27.85 -4.17
C SER A 75 -1.61 -26.83 -3.17
N ALA A 76 -0.30 -26.59 -3.13
CA ALA A 76 0.31 -25.59 -2.27
C ALA A 76 -0.13 -24.18 -2.70
N PHE A 77 -0.02 -23.87 -4.00
CA PHE A 77 -0.47 -22.61 -4.57
C PHE A 77 -1.96 -22.35 -4.29
N GLN A 78 -2.82 -23.36 -4.47
CA GLN A 78 -4.26 -23.21 -4.16
C GLN A 78 -4.49 -22.86 -2.68
N LYS A 79 -3.72 -23.46 -1.77
CA LYS A 79 -3.79 -23.17 -0.33
C LYS A 79 -3.32 -21.74 -0.03
N ASP A 80 -2.21 -21.33 -0.63
CA ASP A 80 -1.64 -20.00 -0.43
C ASP A 80 -2.58 -18.92 -0.92
N VAL A 81 -3.13 -19.07 -2.14
CA VAL A 81 -4.14 -18.15 -2.68
C VAL A 81 -5.36 -18.07 -1.75
N LYS A 82 -5.86 -19.21 -1.25
CA LYS A 82 -6.99 -19.21 -0.30
C LYS A 82 -6.67 -18.46 0.99
N ASN A 83 -5.45 -18.61 1.51
CA ASN A 83 -5.01 -17.94 2.71
C ASN A 83 -4.86 -16.42 2.49
N GLU A 84 -4.25 -16.01 1.37
CA GLU A 84 -4.13 -14.59 1.01
C GLU A 84 -5.50 -13.93 0.84
N PHE A 85 -6.43 -14.58 0.15
CA PHE A 85 -7.81 -14.06 0.03
C PHE A 85 -8.52 -13.94 1.39
N ALA A 86 -8.25 -14.86 2.32
CA ALA A 86 -8.80 -14.78 3.68
C ALA A 86 -8.17 -13.61 4.46
N ALA A 87 -6.85 -13.43 4.34
CA ALA A 87 -6.12 -12.32 4.96
C ALA A 87 -6.60 -10.96 4.43
N ILE A 88 -6.69 -10.78 3.12
CA ILE A 88 -7.19 -9.55 2.48
C ILE A 88 -8.63 -9.24 2.94
N ARG A 89 -9.50 -10.25 3.04
CA ARG A 89 -10.87 -10.05 3.53
C ARG A 89 -10.89 -9.60 4.99
N ALA A 90 -10.03 -10.17 5.84
CA ALA A 90 -9.92 -9.78 7.24
C ALA A 90 -9.40 -8.34 7.39
N GLU A 91 -8.34 -7.99 6.64
CA GLU A 91 -7.76 -6.64 6.63
C GLU A 91 -8.77 -5.60 6.11
N SER A 92 -9.48 -5.89 5.02
CA SER A 92 -10.52 -5.02 4.49
C SER A 92 -11.65 -4.78 5.50
N SER A 93 -12.06 -5.82 6.24
CA SER A 93 -13.08 -5.69 7.29
C SER A 93 -12.58 -4.84 8.47
N ALA A 94 -11.33 -5.02 8.88
CA ALA A 94 -10.70 -4.21 9.93
C ALA A 94 -10.61 -2.75 9.51
N HIS A 95 -10.08 -2.47 8.31
CA HIS A 95 -9.97 -1.12 7.77
C HIS A 95 -11.33 -0.42 7.66
N GLN A 96 -12.38 -1.14 7.22
CA GLN A 96 -13.74 -0.58 7.17
C GLN A 96 -14.28 -0.23 8.57
N LYS A 97 -13.87 -0.96 9.61
CA LYS A 97 -14.24 -0.65 11.01
C LYS A 97 -13.47 0.58 11.49
N ASP A 98 -12.18 0.64 11.21
CA ASP A 98 -11.32 1.76 11.63
C ASP A 98 -11.80 3.08 11.00
N VAL A 99 -12.04 3.09 9.69
CA VAL A 99 -12.59 4.26 9.00
C VAL A 99 -13.92 4.70 9.61
N ARG A 100 -14.83 3.76 9.93
CA ARG A 100 -16.10 4.10 10.59
C ARG A 100 -15.90 4.73 11.97
N ASN A 101 -14.94 4.21 12.74
CA ASN A 101 -14.62 4.75 14.06
C ASN A 101 -14.01 6.15 13.96
N GLU A 102 -13.08 6.37 13.04
CA GLU A 102 -12.46 7.67 12.78
C GLU A 102 -13.51 8.71 12.37
N PHE A 103 -14.42 8.37 11.44
CA PHE A 103 -15.52 9.28 11.07
C PHE A 103 -16.45 9.59 12.24
N ALA A 104 -16.72 8.62 13.12
CA ALA A 104 -17.52 8.86 14.32
C ALA A 104 -16.80 9.78 15.31
N ALA A 105 -15.50 9.58 15.51
CA ALA A 105 -14.66 10.43 16.35
C ALA A 105 -14.60 11.87 15.84
N ILE A 106 -14.33 12.07 14.54
CA ILE A 106 -14.31 13.39 13.90
C ILE A 106 -15.66 14.10 14.06
N ARG A 107 -16.77 13.39 13.88
CA ARG A 107 -18.11 13.98 14.06
C ARG A 107 -18.35 14.41 15.50
N ALA A 108 -17.92 13.60 16.48
CA ALA A 108 -18.03 13.94 17.89
C ALA A 108 -17.19 15.16 18.25
N GLU A 109 -15.93 15.20 17.79
CA GLU A 109 -15.01 16.31 18.00
C GLU A 109 -15.54 17.61 17.35
N SER A 110 -16.02 17.54 16.11
CA SER A 110 -16.61 18.70 15.43
C SER A 110 -17.84 19.25 16.17
N SER A 111 -18.68 18.36 16.70
CA SER A 111 -19.86 18.77 17.48
C SER A 111 -19.47 19.41 18.81
N ALA A 112 -18.43 18.88 19.48
CA ALA A 112 -17.88 19.46 20.70
C ALA A 112 -17.28 20.84 20.42
N HIS A 113 -16.44 20.96 19.39
CA HIS A 113 -15.83 22.23 19.01
C HIS A 113 -16.87 23.30 18.64
N GLN A 114 -17.93 22.95 17.92
CA GLN A 114 -19.02 23.88 17.61
C GLN A 114 -19.70 24.41 18.87
N LYS A 115 -19.89 23.55 19.88
CA LYS A 115 -20.46 23.93 21.17
C LYS A 115 -19.52 24.83 21.95
N ASP A 116 -18.24 24.51 21.98
CA ASP A 116 -17.22 25.30 22.68
C ASP A 116 -17.12 26.70 22.08
N VAL A 117 -17.03 26.81 20.75
CA VAL A 117 -17.07 28.09 20.04
C VAL A 117 -18.35 28.87 20.37
N GLY A 118 -19.51 28.21 20.38
CA GLY A 118 -20.78 28.83 20.77
C GLY A 118 -20.76 29.38 22.20
N ASN A 119 -20.18 28.63 23.14
CA ASN A 119 -20.02 29.06 24.53
C ASN A 119 -19.06 30.24 24.67
N GLU A 120 -17.92 30.21 23.97
CA GLU A 120 -16.94 31.30 23.96
C GLU A 120 -17.55 32.60 23.41
N PHE A 121 -18.29 32.52 22.30
CA PHE A 121 -19.01 33.70 21.77
C PHE A 121 -20.06 34.24 22.75
N ALA A 122 -20.78 33.36 23.45
CA ALA A 122 -21.75 33.78 24.47
C ALA A 122 -21.05 34.47 25.65
N ALA A 123 -19.91 33.93 26.11
CA ALA A 123 -19.10 34.51 27.17
C ALA A 123 -18.55 35.89 26.78
N ILE A 124 -17.95 36.02 25.59
CA ILE A 124 -17.44 37.30 25.06
C ILE A 124 -18.56 38.34 24.98
N ARG A 125 -19.76 37.95 24.52
CA ARG A 125 -20.91 38.86 24.45
C ARG A 125 -21.36 39.33 25.84
N ALA A 126 -21.38 38.43 26.82
CA ALA A 126 -21.71 38.75 28.19
C ALA A 126 -20.68 39.73 28.80
N GLU A 127 -19.39 39.44 28.63
CA GLU A 127 -18.29 40.29 29.10
C GLU A 127 -18.32 41.67 28.43
N SER A 128 -18.51 41.73 27.11
CA SER A 128 -18.64 43.00 26.38
C SER A 128 -19.80 43.85 26.88
N SER A 129 -20.95 43.21 27.19
CA SER A 129 -22.12 43.91 27.74
C SER A 129 -21.86 44.43 29.15
N ALA A 130 -21.15 43.66 29.99
CA ALA A 130 -20.73 44.07 31.32
C ALA A 130 -19.77 45.26 31.24
N ASN A 131 -18.71 45.15 30.43
CA ASN A 131 -17.73 46.22 30.23
C ASN A 131 -18.40 47.51 29.69
N GLN A 132 -19.36 47.41 28.78
CA GLN A 132 -20.10 48.57 28.30
C GLN A 132 -20.89 49.26 29.42
N LYS A 133 -21.49 48.47 30.32
CA LYS A 133 -22.22 48.99 31.48
C LYS A 133 -21.27 49.66 32.47
N ASP A 134 -20.15 49.03 32.77
CA ASP A 134 -19.15 49.55 33.69
C ASP A 134 -18.57 50.87 33.19
N VAL A 135 -18.18 50.94 31.91
CA VAL A 135 -17.74 52.19 31.26
C VAL A 135 -18.81 53.28 31.36
N ARG A 136 -20.09 52.98 31.10
CA ARG A 136 -21.18 53.96 31.26
C ARG A 136 -21.31 54.45 32.70
N ASN A 137 -21.19 53.56 33.67
CA ASN A 137 -21.27 53.90 35.09
C ASN A 137 -20.09 54.79 35.50
N GLU A 138 -18.86 54.45 35.07
CA GLU A 138 -17.67 55.26 35.32
C GLU A 138 -17.80 56.67 34.71
N PHE A 139 -18.27 56.79 33.46
CA PHE A 139 -18.53 58.11 32.86
C PHE A 139 -19.59 58.91 33.62
N ALA A 140 -20.65 58.27 34.10
CA ALA A 140 -21.67 58.93 34.90
C ALA A 140 -21.10 59.42 36.25
N ALA A 141 -20.29 58.59 36.91
CA ALA A 141 -19.60 58.93 38.15
C ALA A 141 -18.65 60.12 37.94
N ILE A 142 -17.78 60.07 36.93
CA ILE A 142 -16.86 61.16 36.58
C ILE A 142 -17.62 62.46 36.30
N ARG A 143 -18.73 62.40 35.54
CA ARG A 143 -19.55 63.59 35.27
C ARG A 143 -20.13 64.19 36.56
N SER A 144 -20.55 63.35 37.50
CA SER A 144 -21.06 63.79 38.80
C SER A 144 -19.98 64.45 39.66
N GLU A 145 -18.78 63.86 39.68
CA GLU A 145 -17.61 64.39 40.39
C GLU A 145 -17.18 65.73 39.81
N MET A 146 -17.17 65.89 38.48
CA MET A 146 -16.87 67.15 37.81
C MET A 146 -17.86 68.26 38.16
N LYS A 147 -19.17 67.98 38.17
CA LYS A 147 -20.18 68.97 38.61
C LYS A 147 -19.98 69.38 40.06
N LEU A 148 -19.69 68.41 40.93
CA LEU A 148 -19.45 68.66 42.34
C LEU A 148 -18.16 69.47 42.56
N LEU A 149 -17.12 69.20 41.78
CA LEU A 149 -15.89 69.97 41.78
C LEU A 149 -16.14 71.42 41.32
N GLU A 150 -16.88 71.61 40.22
CA GLU A 150 -17.27 72.92 39.71
C GLU A 150 -18.05 73.73 40.77
N GLN A 151 -19.05 73.12 41.42
CA GLN A 151 -19.81 73.76 42.50
C GLN A 151 -18.91 74.15 43.67
N ARG A 152 -18.04 73.25 44.14
CA ARG A 152 -17.10 73.52 45.24
C ARG A 152 -16.16 74.67 44.89
N MET A 153 -15.68 74.74 43.65
CA MET A 153 -14.81 75.82 43.17
C MET A 153 -15.57 77.15 43.12
N THR A 154 -16.77 77.18 42.56
CA THR A 154 -17.63 78.37 42.51
C THR A 154 -17.93 78.91 43.90
N ILE A 155 -18.28 78.03 44.86
CA ILE A 155 -18.51 78.43 46.25
C ILE A 155 -17.23 78.98 46.89
N LYS A 156 -16.09 78.28 46.76
CA LYS A 156 -14.81 78.73 47.35
C LYS A 156 -14.34 80.07 46.77
N LEU A 157 -14.41 80.24 45.45
CA LEU A 157 -14.03 81.48 44.76
C LEU A 157 -14.98 82.63 45.13
N GLY A 158 -16.30 82.38 45.13
CA GLY A 158 -17.29 83.37 45.55
C GLY A 158 -17.08 83.83 47.00
N ALA A 159 -16.79 82.90 47.91
CA ALA A 159 -16.46 83.21 49.30
C ALA A 159 -15.17 84.03 49.42
N MET A 160 -14.12 83.70 48.65
CA MET A 160 -12.87 84.48 48.61
C MET A 160 -13.10 85.91 48.09
N LEU A 161 -13.87 86.08 47.00
CA LEU A 161 -14.20 87.40 46.46
C LEU A 161 -15.01 88.24 47.44
N ALA A 162 -16.00 87.65 48.10
CA ALA A 162 -16.79 88.33 49.12
C ALA A 162 -15.94 88.74 50.32
N ALA A 163 -15.05 87.87 50.80
CA ALA A 163 -14.11 88.19 51.87
C ALA A 163 -13.17 89.33 51.47
N PHE A 164 -12.60 89.28 50.25
CA PHE A 164 -11.73 90.32 49.73
C PHE A 164 -12.44 91.68 49.60
N ALA A 165 -13.65 91.69 49.02
CA ALA A 165 -14.47 92.90 48.93
C ALA A 165 -14.81 93.47 50.31
N GLY A 166 -15.16 92.61 51.28
CA GLY A 166 -15.40 93.01 52.67
C GLY A 166 -14.18 93.68 53.31
N ILE A 167 -12.99 93.13 53.10
CA ILE A 167 -11.71 93.71 53.59
C ILE A 167 -11.47 95.08 52.95
N LEU A 168 -11.64 95.23 51.63
CA LEU A 168 -11.47 96.51 50.93
C LEU A 168 -12.44 97.58 51.43
N ILE A 169 -13.71 97.24 51.63
CA ILE A 169 -14.73 98.17 52.16
C ILE A 169 -14.34 98.63 53.57
N ALA A 170 -13.91 97.71 54.44
CA ALA A 170 -13.44 98.05 55.78
C ALA A 170 -12.23 98.98 55.76
N ALA A 171 -11.26 98.73 54.88
CA ALA A 171 -10.07 99.57 54.71
C ALA A 171 -10.42 100.98 54.20
N MET A 172 -11.31 101.11 53.21
CA MET A 172 -11.77 102.42 52.72
C MET A 172 -12.49 103.22 53.81
N ARG A 173 -13.35 102.57 54.60
CA ARG A 173 -14.03 103.23 55.72
C ARG A 173 -13.04 103.74 56.78
N PHE A 174 -11.97 103.00 57.04
CA PHE A 174 -10.91 103.40 57.97
C PHE A 174 -10.12 104.63 57.49
N MET A 175 -9.94 104.82 56.18
CA MET A 175 -9.20 105.96 55.61
C MET A 175 -10.00 107.28 55.54
N VAL A 176 -11.33 107.24 55.64
CA VAL A 176 -12.21 108.43 55.55
C VAL A 176 -12.55 109.01 56.94
N HIS A 177 -11.98 108.44 58.01
CA HIS A 177 -12.02 108.96 59.38
C HIS A 177 -10.62 109.38 59.81
#